data_AF-A0A953QXQ8-F1
#
_entry.id   AF-A0A953QXQ8-F1
#
_cell.length_a   1.000
_cell.length_b   1.000
_cell.length_c   1.000
_cell.angle_alpha   90.00
_cell.angle_beta   90.00
_cell.angle_gamma   90.00
#
_symmetry.space_group_name_H-M   'P 1'
#
loop_
_entity.id
_entity.type
_entity.pdbx_description
1 polymer ?
#
loop_
_entity_poly.entity_id
_entity_poly.type
_entity_poly.pdbx_seq_one_letter_code
_entity_poly.pdbx_strand_id
1 'polypeptide(L)'
;MRAAILEVYGCSLCDELATLLSSGNGFTLLDILAEVGPGDVVVSFNWDVAVELVAKHLRIGLAQAPFTPTGSCTTLVKPHGSVSWRHYPSKKHGGRVEIGATPTPNTDPIKPAEVIGPCLVSPCDDCVQPFVVGAVPIKTELIDSKELHGTDPQNPYAVLEGQWKAFMDALQETDDLVVAGYSLPDDDAYGRFLIQEAIARRSHRVQQVYFYAKADSEDTMALKLKDTFHPSVLSQKFAYKSGRSF
;
A
#
# COMPACT_ATOMS: atom_id res chain seq x y z
N MET A 1 -18.79 -7.99 -0.88
CA MET A 1 -17.49 -7.47 -1.35
C MET A 1 -16.35 -7.83 -0.40
N ARG A 2 -16.30 -7.35 0.85
CA ARG A 2 -15.18 -7.58 1.78
C ARG A 2 -14.84 -9.05 2.06
N ALA A 3 -15.84 -9.93 2.22
CA ALA A 3 -15.60 -11.38 2.36
C ALA A 3 -14.97 -12.00 1.10
N ALA A 4 -15.45 -11.62 -0.10
CA ALA A 4 -14.86 -12.06 -1.37
C ALA A 4 -13.42 -11.55 -1.56
N ILE A 5 -13.11 -10.35 -1.06
CA ILE A 5 -11.73 -9.83 -1.03
C ILE A 5 -10.84 -10.75 -0.18
N LEU A 6 -11.30 -11.22 0.98
CA LEU A 6 -10.53 -12.14 1.81
C LEU A 6 -10.37 -13.52 1.19
N GLU A 7 -11.34 -14.01 0.42
CA GLU A 7 -11.18 -15.28 -0.29
C GLU A 7 -10.05 -15.19 -1.34
N VAL A 8 -9.94 -14.06 -2.04
CA VAL A 8 -8.89 -13.85 -3.05
C VAL A 8 -7.54 -13.52 -2.41
N TYR A 9 -7.51 -12.67 -1.39
CA TYR A 9 -6.28 -12.07 -0.85
C TYR A 9 -5.88 -12.58 0.55
N GLY A 10 -6.69 -13.41 1.21
CA GLY A 10 -6.54 -13.72 2.64
C GLY A 10 -6.01 -15.11 3.00
N CYS A 11 -6.07 -16.13 2.13
CA CYS A 11 -5.82 -17.52 2.58
C CYS A 11 -4.99 -18.44 1.65
N SER A 12 -4.81 -18.14 0.36
CA SER A 12 -3.99 -19.01 -0.52
C SER A 12 -3.04 -18.24 -1.42
N LEU A 13 -3.51 -17.13 -2.00
CA LEU A 13 -2.71 -16.35 -2.94
C LEU A 13 -1.46 -15.73 -2.28
N CYS A 14 -1.53 -15.30 -1.03
CA CYS A 14 -0.38 -14.67 -0.35
C CYS A 14 0.78 -15.63 -0.09
N ASP A 15 0.48 -16.85 0.36
CA ASP A 15 1.50 -17.87 0.62
C ASP A 15 2.07 -18.41 -0.70
N GLU A 16 1.23 -18.58 -1.73
CA GLU A 16 1.66 -18.95 -3.08
C GLU A 16 2.47 -17.85 -3.76
N LEU A 17 2.11 -16.57 -3.61
CA LEU A 17 2.87 -15.43 -4.16
C LEU A 17 4.21 -15.25 -3.44
N ALA A 18 4.27 -15.56 -2.14
CA ALA A 18 5.52 -15.60 -1.39
C ALA A 18 6.42 -16.80 -1.80
N THR A 19 5.85 -17.85 -2.40
CA THR A 19 6.58 -19.06 -2.84
C THR A 19 6.76 -19.21 -4.35
N LEU A 20 6.05 -18.44 -5.20
CA LEU A 20 6.24 -18.34 -6.67
C LEU A 20 7.54 -17.62 -7.07
N LEU A 21 8.54 -17.73 -6.20
CA LEU A 21 9.91 -17.36 -6.37
C LEU A 21 10.55 -18.36 -7.35
N SER A 22 11.06 -17.86 -8.46
CA SER A 22 11.98 -18.58 -9.36
C SER A 22 11.34 -19.53 -10.39
N SER A 23 10.75 -18.98 -11.47
CA SER A 23 10.75 -19.71 -12.76
C SER A 23 10.50 -18.77 -13.97
N GLY A 24 11.50 -17.98 -14.36
CA GLY A 24 11.48 -17.27 -15.65
C GLY A 24 12.37 -16.02 -15.72
N ASN A 25 12.47 -15.44 -16.93
CA ASN A 25 13.17 -14.18 -17.26
C ASN A 25 12.46 -12.92 -16.70
N GLY A 26 11.97 -12.98 -15.46
CA GLY A 26 11.20 -11.91 -14.82
C GLY A 26 11.86 -11.40 -13.54
N PHE A 27 11.25 -10.38 -12.94
CA PHE A 27 11.55 -9.93 -11.59
C PHE A 27 10.47 -10.48 -10.65
N THR A 28 10.84 -10.71 -9.39
CA THR A 28 9.91 -11.05 -8.31
C THR A 28 9.84 -9.92 -7.28
N LEU A 29 8.82 -9.94 -6.43
CA LEU A 29 8.76 -9.03 -5.28
C LEU A 29 9.97 -9.22 -4.35
N LEU A 30 10.52 -10.44 -4.27
CA LEU A 30 11.74 -10.73 -3.51
C LEU A 30 12.95 -10.02 -4.10
N ASP A 31 13.13 -10.06 -5.43
CA ASP A 31 14.24 -9.36 -6.09
C ASP A 31 14.19 -7.85 -5.84
N ILE A 32 12.98 -7.29 -5.88
CA ILE A 32 12.76 -5.85 -5.64
C ILE A 32 13.04 -5.50 -4.18
N LEU A 33 12.49 -6.26 -3.23
CA LEU A 33 12.65 -5.97 -1.80
C LEU A 33 14.05 -6.29 -1.27
N ALA A 34 14.83 -7.14 -1.94
CA ALA A 34 16.22 -7.42 -1.55
C ALA A 34 17.15 -6.20 -1.63
N GLU A 35 16.77 -5.17 -2.41
CA GLU A 35 17.50 -3.90 -2.51
C GLU A 35 17.05 -2.86 -1.46
N VAL A 36 16.00 -3.15 -0.69
CA VAL A 36 15.42 -2.22 0.29
C VAL A 36 16.11 -2.34 1.65
N GLY A 37 16.46 -1.20 2.23
CA GLY A 37 17.13 -1.09 3.52
C GLY A 37 16.50 -0.11 4.50
N PRO A 38 17.12 0.08 5.68
CA PRO A 38 16.69 1.07 6.66
C PRO A 38 16.66 2.49 6.09
N GLY A 39 15.59 3.23 6.39
CA GLY A 39 15.37 4.59 5.88
C GLY A 39 14.56 4.65 4.58
N ASP A 40 14.49 3.54 3.83
CA ASP A 40 13.64 3.46 2.65
C ASP A 40 12.15 3.38 3.02
N VAL A 41 11.30 3.70 2.03
CA VAL A 41 9.84 3.61 2.15
C VAL A 41 9.30 2.69 1.07
N VAL A 42 8.60 1.64 1.49
CA VAL A 42 7.86 0.74 0.62
C VAL A 42 6.39 1.12 0.65
N VAL A 43 5.83 1.40 -0.53
CA VAL A 43 4.41 1.75 -0.70
C VAL A 43 3.73 0.61 -1.45
N SER A 44 2.67 0.06 -0.88
CA SER A 44 1.87 -0.98 -1.51
C SER A 44 0.42 -0.53 -1.63
N PHE A 45 -0.07 -0.46 -2.86
CA PHE A 45 -1.48 -0.18 -3.17
C PHE A 45 -2.36 -1.44 -3.14
N ASN A 46 -1.75 -2.61 -2.95
CA ASN A 46 -2.46 -3.86 -2.80
C ASN A 46 -3.04 -3.98 -1.39
N TRP A 47 -4.17 -4.68 -1.28
CA TRP A 47 -4.78 -4.98 0.02
C TRP A 47 -4.14 -6.17 0.74
N ASP A 48 -3.36 -6.99 0.03
CA ASP A 48 -2.70 -8.16 0.59
C ASP A 48 -1.54 -7.85 1.54
N VAL A 49 -0.96 -8.91 2.11
CA VAL A 49 0.20 -8.87 3.03
C VAL A 49 1.50 -9.35 2.36
N ALA A 50 1.58 -9.37 1.02
CA ALA A 50 2.70 -9.99 0.32
C ALA A 50 4.04 -9.29 0.63
N VAL A 51 4.04 -7.96 0.73
CA VAL A 51 5.23 -7.18 1.10
C VAL A 51 5.71 -7.55 2.50
N GLU A 52 4.79 -7.66 3.44
CA GLU A 52 5.05 -8.00 4.84
C GLU A 52 5.66 -9.41 4.96
N LEU A 53 5.12 -10.38 4.21
CA LEU A 53 5.61 -11.76 4.19
C LEU A 53 7.00 -11.86 3.55
N VAL A 54 7.23 -11.20 2.41
CA VAL A 54 8.54 -11.21 1.74
C VAL A 54 9.59 -10.47 2.58
N ALA A 55 9.25 -9.32 3.18
CA ALA A 55 10.15 -8.61 4.08
C ALA A 55 10.52 -9.46 5.31
N LYS A 56 9.56 -10.16 5.90
CA LYS A 56 9.81 -11.13 6.99
C LYS A 56 10.77 -12.24 6.54
N HIS A 57 10.59 -12.77 5.33
CA HIS A 57 11.49 -13.78 4.76
C HIS A 57 12.92 -13.25 4.58
N LEU A 58 13.07 -12.03 4.06
CA LEU A 58 14.35 -11.34 3.87
C LEU A 58 14.94 -10.75 5.16
N ARG A 59 14.22 -10.85 6.29
CA ARG A 59 14.58 -10.26 7.60
C ARG A 59 14.74 -8.74 7.55
N ILE A 60 13.94 -8.08 6.71
CA ILE A 60 13.84 -6.63 6.65
C ILE A 60 12.92 -6.15 7.77
N GLY A 61 13.42 -5.28 8.65
CA GLY A 61 12.60 -4.68 9.71
C GLY A 61 11.63 -3.66 9.13
N LEU A 62 10.34 -3.94 9.20
CA LEU A 62 9.29 -3.02 8.74
C LEU A 62 8.66 -2.24 9.90
N ALA A 63 8.36 -0.96 9.65
CA ALA A 63 7.52 -0.10 10.47
C ALA A 63 6.33 0.42 9.65
N GLN A 64 5.11 0.07 10.04
CA GLN A 64 3.85 0.48 9.42
C GLN A 64 3.61 1.97 9.69
N ALA A 65 3.42 2.77 8.64
CA ALA A 65 2.88 4.12 8.80
C ALA A 65 1.49 4.07 9.47
N PRO A 66 1.02 5.13 10.16
CA PRO A 66 1.73 6.38 10.42
C PRO A 66 2.66 6.32 11.63
N PHE A 67 2.95 5.13 12.19
CA PHE A 67 3.90 5.05 13.29
C PHE A 67 5.27 5.53 12.84
N THR A 68 5.91 6.35 13.69
CA THR A 68 7.27 6.80 13.42
C THR A 68 8.20 5.58 13.55
N PRO A 69 8.98 5.24 12.50
CA PRO A 69 9.95 4.17 12.60
C PRO A 69 10.96 4.48 13.70
N THR A 70 11.17 3.53 14.60
CA THR A 70 12.25 3.60 15.60
C THR A 70 13.45 2.81 15.10
N GLY A 71 14.61 3.45 15.00
CA GLY A 71 15.86 2.77 14.64
C GLY A 71 16.01 2.44 13.15
N SER A 72 16.65 1.31 12.85
CA SER A 72 17.01 0.88 11.50
C SER A 72 15.89 0.07 10.83
N CYS A 73 14.74 0.70 10.59
CA CYS A 73 13.60 0.09 9.91
C CYS A 73 13.31 0.73 8.55
N THR A 74 12.69 -0.03 7.66
CA THR A 74 12.04 0.43 6.44
C THR A 74 10.59 0.77 6.76
N THR A 75 10.06 1.88 6.22
CA THR A 75 8.66 2.25 6.42
C THR A 75 7.76 1.52 5.42
N LEU A 76 6.67 0.92 5.88
CA LEU A 76 5.62 0.36 5.03
C LEU A 76 4.41 1.29 5.02
N VAL A 77 3.93 1.64 3.83
CA VAL A 77 2.73 2.46 3.63
C VAL A 77 1.69 1.68 2.82
N LYS A 78 0.43 1.69 3.27
CA LYS A 78 -0.70 1.00 2.64
C LYS A 78 -1.87 1.96 2.39
N PRO A 79 -1.82 2.77 1.32
CA PRO A 79 -2.79 3.86 1.10
C PRO A 79 -4.25 3.40 0.92
N HIS A 80 -4.46 2.11 0.62
CA HIS A 80 -5.77 1.49 0.42
C HIS A 80 -6.19 0.55 1.56
N GLY A 81 -5.45 0.56 2.67
CA GLY A 81 -5.66 -0.37 3.76
C GLY A 81 -5.08 -1.75 3.49
N SER A 82 -5.40 -2.70 4.37
CA SER A 82 -4.90 -4.07 4.28
C SER A 82 -5.92 -5.06 4.83
N VAL A 83 -5.91 -6.28 4.28
CA VAL A 83 -6.71 -7.41 4.78
C VAL A 83 -6.31 -7.84 6.20
N SER A 84 -5.15 -7.42 6.71
CA SER A 84 -4.72 -7.67 8.08
C SER A 84 -5.15 -6.59 9.09
N TRP A 85 -5.76 -5.49 8.62
CA TRP A 85 -6.23 -4.40 9.47
C TRP A 85 -7.68 -4.61 9.90
N ARG A 86 -7.96 -4.54 11.21
CA ARG A 86 -9.28 -4.81 11.77
C ARG A 86 -10.09 -3.53 11.90
N HIS A 87 -11.23 -3.46 11.22
CA HIS A 87 -12.20 -2.37 11.35
C HIS A 87 -13.40 -2.83 12.17
N TYR A 88 -13.72 -2.04 13.19
CA TYR A 88 -14.84 -2.24 14.10
C TYR A 88 -15.90 -1.14 13.85
N PRO A 89 -16.82 -1.33 12.89
CA PRO A 89 -17.77 -0.29 12.47
C PRO A 89 -18.83 0.07 13.53
N SER A 90 -18.95 -0.71 14.62
CA SER A 90 -19.89 -0.39 15.70
C SER A 90 -19.54 0.93 16.38
N LYS A 91 -20.56 1.74 16.66
CA LYS A 91 -20.43 2.97 17.46
C LYS A 91 -19.88 2.72 18.85
N LYS A 92 -20.10 1.53 19.42
CA LYS A 92 -19.53 1.15 20.73
C LYS A 92 -18.01 1.13 20.70
N HIS A 93 -17.43 0.81 19.55
CA HIS A 93 -15.99 0.81 19.31
C HIS A 93 -15.50 2.09 18.62
N GLY A 94 -16.35 3.11 18.52
CA GLY A 94 -15.99 4.39 17.90
C GLY A 94 -15.70 4.32 16.40
N GLY A 95 -16.07 3.24 15.71
CA GLY A 95 -15.74 3.07 14.30
C GLY A 95 -14.24 2.87 14.05
N ARG A 96 -13.48 2.31 14.99
CA ARG A 96 -12.00 2.30 14.93
C ARG A 96 -11.40 1.28 13.96
N VAL A 97 -10.17 1.56 13.53
CA VAL A 97 -9.30 0.68 12.75
C VAL A 97 -8.04 0.35 13.55
N GLU A 98 -7.77 -0.94 13.73
CA GLU A 98 -6.56 -1.47 14.33
C GLU A 98 -5.63 -1.98 13.22
N ILE A 99 -4.52 -1.27 13.02
CA ILE A 99 -3.46 -1.65 12.07
C ILE A 99 -2.34 -2.49 12.73
N GLY A 100 -2.36 -2.59 14.07
CA GLY A 100 -1.37 -3.27 14.91
C GLY A 100 -1.19 -2.56 16.25
N ALA A 101 -0.75 -3.29 17.28
CA ALA A 101 -0.45 -2.72 18.61
C ALA A 101 0.94 -2.07 18.69
N THR A 102 1.77 -2.28 17.67
CA THR A 102 3.16 -1.82 17.58
C THR A 102 3.40 -1.28 16.16
N PRO A 103 4.53 -0.58 15.92
CA PRO A 103 4.93 -0.20 14.57
C PRO A 103 5.11 -1.40 13.63
N THR A 104 5.29 -2.63 14.12
CA THR A 104 5.47 -3.80 13.24
C THR A 104 4.16 -4.13 12.51
N PRO A 105 4.16 -4.21 11.15
CA PRO A 105 2.99 -4.59 10.38
C PRO A 105 2.47 -5.99 10.74
N ASN A 106 1.15 -6.16 10.74
CA ASN A 106 0.54 -7.47 10.90
C ASN A 106 0.67 -8.31 9.62
N THR A 107 1.28 -9.49 9.72
CA THR A 107 1.46 -10.43 8.61
C THR A 107 0.30 -11.38 8.40
N ASP A 108 -0.67 -11.38 9.31
CA ASP A 108 -1.75 -12.36 9.33
C ASP A 108 -3.05 -11.68 8.86
N PRO A 109 -3.57 -12.01 7.66
CA PRO A 109 -4.87 -11.54 7.20
C PRO A 109 -5.99 -11.95 8.15
N ILE A 110 -7.05 -11.15 8.22
CA ILE A 110 -8.28 -11.54 8.92
C ILE A 110 -8.86 -12.77 8.23
N LYS A 111 -9.11 -13.84 9.00
CA LYS A 111 -9.70 -15.06 8.44
C LYS A 111 -11.17 -14.81 8.12
N PRO A 112 -11.74 -15.45 7.07
CA PRO A 112 -13.17 -15.33 6.77
C PRO A 112 -14.08 -15.65 7.96
N ALA A 113 -13.70 -16.61 8.81
CA ALA A 113 -14.43 -16.97 10.02
C ALA A 113 -14.41 -15.90 11.12
N GLU A 114 -13.46 -14.96 11.08
CA GLU A 114 -13.37 -13.82 12.00
C GLU A 114 -14.19 -12.62 11.50
N VAL A 115 -14.63 -12.64 10.24
CA VAL A 115 -15.50 -11.60 9.71
C VAL A 115 -16.89 -11.78 10.29
N ILE A 116 -17.16 -11.04 11.36
CA ILE A 116 -18.49 -10.92 11.93
C ILE A 116 -19.19 -9.84 11.11
N GLY A 117 -19.90 -10.29 10.08
CA GLY A 117 -20.61 -9.41 9.15
C GLY A 117 -21.65 -8.53 9.85
N PRO A 118 -22.06 -7.41 9.24
CA PRO A 118 -23.13 -6.60 9.79
C PRO A 118 -24.36 -7.50 9.94
N CYS A 119 -24.77 -7.74 11.19
CA CYS A 119 -26.06 -8.34 11.46
C CYS A 119 -27.09 -7.51 10.69
N LEU A 120 -27.71 -8.11 9.65
CA LEU A 120 -28.67 -7.45 8.76
C LEU A 120 -29.84 -6.81 9.52
N VAL A 121 -30.00 -7.18 10.79
CA VAL A 121 -31.07 -6.76 11.70
C VAL A 121 -30.62 -5.65 12.67
N SER A 122 -29.33 -5.54 13.00
CA SER A 122 -28.76 -4.50 13.86
C SER A 122 -27.23 -4.61 13.82
N PRO A 123 -26.45 -3.53 13.66
CA PRO A 123 -24.99 -3.61 13.78
C PRO A 123 -24.64 -4.28 15.11
N CYS A 124 -23.98 -5.43 15.03
CA CYS A 124 -23.54 -6.14 16.21
C CYS A 124 -22.37 -5.38 16.81
N ASP A 125 -22.32 -5.33 18.14
CA ASP A 125 -21.23 -4.65 18.83
C ASP A 125 -19.88 -5.25 18.45
N ASP A 126 -19.83 -6.58 18.26
CA ASP A 126 -18.60 -7.31 17.99
C ASP A 126 -18.31 -7.49 16.49
N CYS A 127 -18.90 -6.66 15.63
CA CYS A 127 -18.70 -6.76 14.18
C CYS A 127 -17.26 -6.38 13.82
N VAL A 128 -16.55 -7.26 13.11
CA VAL A 128 -15.15 -7.06 12.66
C VAL A 128 -15.07 -7.35 11.16
N GLN A 129 -14.36 -6.50 10.44
CA GLN A 129 -14.12 -6.66 9.00
C GLN A 129 -12.73 -6.14 8.61
N PRO A 130 -12.17 -6.58 7.48
CA PRO A 130 -10.95 -6.00 6.96
C PRO A 130 -11.16 -4.53 6.59
N PHE A 131 -10.17 -3.70 6.94
CA PHE A 131 -10.14 -2.31 6.53
C PHE A 131 -9.45 -2.17 5.18
N VAL A 132 -10.25 -2.27 4.13
CA VAL A 132 -9.83 -2.08 2.74
C VAL A 132 -10.70 -1.03 2.06
N VAL A 133 -10.05 -0.21 1.23
CA VAL A 133 -10.64 0.93 0.55
C VAL A 133 -10.41 0.74 -0.95
N GLY A 134 -11.48 0.88 -1.73
CA GLY A 134 -11.41 0.87 -3.18
C GLY A 134 -10.50 1.98 -3.72
N ALA A 135 -9.91 1.75 -4.89
CA ALA A 135 -9.48 2.87 -5.74
C ALA A 135 -10.77 3.58 -6.20
N VAL A 136 -11.18 4.63 -5.49
CA VAL A 136 -12.37 5.42 -5.84
C VAL A 136 -11.98 6.87 -6.06
N PRO A 137 -12.64 7.59 -6.98
CA PRO A 137 -12.27 8.95 -7.37
C PRO A 137 -12.33 9.96 -6.22
N ILE A 138 -13.23 9.76 -5.26
CA ILE A 138 -13.38 10.60 -4.07
C ILE A 138 -13.76 9.69 -2.90
N LYS A 139 -12.88 9.58 -1.89
CA LYS A 139 -13.06 8.72 -0.70
C LYS A 139 -14.21 9.12 0.21
N THR A 140 -14.94 10.19 -0.12
CA THR A 140 -16.13 10.66 0.61
C THR A 140 -17.25 9.63 0.68
N GLU A 141 -17.25 8.62 -0.20
CA GLU A 141 -18.25 7.55 -0.20
C GLU A 141 -17.90 6.40 0.75
N LEU A 142 -16.63 6.28 1.18
CA LEU A 142 -16.16 5.17 2.01
C LEU A 142 -16.11 5.49 3.50
N ILE A 143 -16.28 6.76 3.87
CA ILE A 143 -16.28 7.22 5.26
C ILE A 143 -17.50 8.14 5.42
N ASP A 144 -18.53 7.66 6.11
CA ASP A 144 -19.69 8.49 6.46
C ASP A 144 -19.15 9.74 7.16
N SER A 145 -19.61 10.92 6.74
CA SER A 145 -19.04 12.21 7.17
C SER A 145 -19.06 12.42 8.69
N LYS A 146 -19.83 11.61 9.41
CA LYS A 146 -19.87 11.57 10.88
C LYS A 146 -18.66 10.87 11.52
N GLU A 147 -18.00 9.95 10.82
CA GLU A 147 -16.76 9.30 11.26
C GLU A 147 -15.52 10.19 11.03
N LEU A 148 -15.63 11.24 10.18
CA LEU A 148 -14.54 12.16 9.83
C LEU A 148 -14.11 13.11 10.96
N HIS A 149 -14.98 13.35 11.96
CA HIS A 149 -14.77 14.44 12.93
C HIS A 149 -14.20 13.99 14.28
N GLY A 150 -13.82 12.73 14.43
CA GLY A 150 -13.18 12.24 15.65
C GLY A 150 -11.69 12.59 15.69
N THR A 151 -11.18 13.06 16.83
CA THR A 151 -9.74 13.24 17.08
C THR A 151 -9.01 11.92 17.40
N ASP A 152 -9.71 10.79 17.32
CA ASP A 152 -9.14 9.47 17.58
C ASP A 152 -8.17 9.09 16.45
N PRO A 153 -6.87 8.86 16.75
CA PRO A 153 -5.90 8.43 15.74
C PRO A 153 -6.22 7.05 15.15
N GLN A 154 -7.08 6.27 15.81
CA GLN A 154 -7.58 4.99 15.30
C GLN A 154 -8.85 5.15 14.47
N ASN A 155 -9.40 6.36 14.27
CA ASN A 155 -10.52 6.52 13.36
C ASN A 155 -10.08 6.16 11.92
N PRO A 156 -10.99 5.63 11.08
CA PRO A 156 -10.65 5.15 9.73
C PRO A 156 -10.03 6.22 8.82
N TYR A 157 -10.54 7.45 8.91
CA TYR A 157 -10.02 8.61 8.19
C TYR A 157 -8.61 8.98 8.65
N ALA A 158 -8.38 9.11 9.96
CA ALA A 158 -7.07 9.46 10.51
C ALA A 158 -6.01 8.42 10.14
N VAL A 159 -6.38 7.13 10.18
CA VAL A 159 -5.49 6.04 9.74
C VAL A 159 -5.14 6.18 8.26
N LEU A 160 -6.12 6.38 7.37
CA LEU A 160 -5.85 6.54 5.94
C LEU A 160 -5.09 7.83 5.64
N GLU A 161 -5.48 8.95 6.23
CA GLU A 161 -4.80 10.24 6.10
C GLU A 161 -3.34 10.11 6.51
N GLY A 162 -3.06 9.39 7.60
CA GLY A 162 -1.70 9.04 8.02
C GLY A 162 -0.92 8.25 6.97
N GLN A 163 -1.54 7.27 6.29
CA GLN A 163 -0.90 6.55 5.17
C GLN A 163 -0.61 7.47 3.99
N TRP A 164 -1.58 8.26 3.56
CA TRP A 164 -1.42 9.14 2.40
C TRP A 164 -0.43 10.24 2.67
N LYS A 165 -0.43 10.79 3.88
CA LYS A 165 0.58 11.74 4.32
C LYS A 165 1.98 11.10 4.28
N ALA A 166 2.16 9.92 4.86
CA ALA A 166 3.44 9.23 4.82
C ALA A 166 3.91 8.92 3.39
N PHE A 167 2.98 8.54 2.50
CA PHE A 167 3.28 8.36 1.07
C PHE A 167 3.72 9.67 0.40
N MET A 168 2.96 10.75 0.57
CA MET A 168 3.29 12.04 -0.03
C MET A 168 4.60 12.61 0.51
N ASP A 169 4.86 12.46 1.82
CA ASP A 169 6.11 12.90 2.45
C ASP A 169 7.28 12.09 1.88
N ALA A 170 7.16 10.76 1.77
CA ALA A 170 8.18 9.90 1.15
C ALA A 170 8.45 10.28 -0.31
N LEU A 171 7.40 10.54 -1.09
CA LEU A 171 7.52 10.94 -2.47
C LEU A 171 8.08 12.36 -2.63
N GLN A 172 7.97 13.23 -1.62
CA GLN A 172 8.58 14.56 -1.63
C GLN A 172 10.09 14.48 -1.37
N GLU A 173 10.52 13.58 -0.49
CA GLU A 173 11.90 13.51 -0.02
C GLU A 173 12.79 12.57 -0.85
N THR A 174 12.23 11.53 -1.48
CA THR A 174 13.05 10.48 -2.12
C THR A 174 13.92 10.98 -3.26
N ASP A 175 15.16 10.52 -3.36
CA ASP A 175 16.03 10.75 -4.52
C ASP A 175 15.75 9.77 -5.66
N ASP A 176 15.44 8.53 -5.32
CA ASP A 176 15.20 7.44 -6.26
C ASP A 176 13.79 6.88 -6.08
N LEU A 177 13.12 6.56 -7.18
CA LEU A 177 11.78 5.97 -7.17
C LEU A 177 11.79 4.65 -7.93
N VAL A 178 11.24 3.61 -7.31
CA VAL A 178 11.06 2.30 -7.92
C VAL A 178 9.56 2.00 -8.03
N VAL A 179 9.07 1.76 -9.24
CA VAL A 179 7.66 1.44 -9.51
C VAL A 179 7.53 0.02 -10.02
N ALA A 180 6.85 -0.86 -9.29
CA ALA A 180 6.67 -2.25 -9.68
C ALA A 180 5.19 -2.63 -9.73
N GLY A 181 4.72 -3.13 -10.88
CA GLY A 181 3.38 -3.71 -11.02
C GLY A 181 2.20 -2.75 -10.89
N TYR A 182 2.42 -1.46 -10.61
CA TYR A 182 1.34 -0.48 -10.49
C TYR A 182 1.07 0.22 -11.82
N SER A 183 -0.09 -0.06 -12.43
CA SER A 183 -0.44 0.44 -13.77
C SER A 183 -0.98 1.86 -13.80
N LEU A 184 -1.08 2.53 -12.64
CA LEU A 184 -1.72 3.84 -12.47
C LEU A 184 -3.07 3.86 -13.21
N PRO A 185 -4.03 3.01 -12.79
CA PRO A 185 -5.30 2.89 -13.49
C PRO A 185 -6.05 4.23 -13.48
N ASP A 186 -6.84 4.48 -14.52
CA ASP A 186 -7.56 5.76 -14.64
C ASP A 186 -8.55 6.00 -13.49
N ASP A 187 -9.08 4.92 -12.92
CA ASP A 187 -9.99 4.96 -11.79
C ASP A 187 -9.34 5.46 -10.48
N ASP A 188 -8.00 5.42 -10.37
CA ASP A 188 -7.26 6.02 -9.25
C ASP A 188 -6.88 7.48 -9.53
N ALA A 189 -7.87 8.29 -9.93
CA ALA A 189 -7.68 9.72 -10.18
C ALA A 189 -7.17 10.45 -8.93
N TYR A 190 -7.64 10.06 -7.74
CA TYR A 190 -7.22 10.65 -6.48
C TYR A 190 -5.76 10.36 -6.15
N GLY A 191 -5.32 9.10 -6.28
CA GLY A 191 -3.92 8.74 -6.09
C GLY A 191 -3.00 9.46 -7.06
N ARG A 192 -3.38 9.54 -8.35
CA ARG A 192 -2.63 10.31 -9.35
C ARG A 192 -2.51 11.80 -9.00
N PHE A 193 -3.61 12.42 -8.59
CA PHE A 193 -3.61 13.81 -8.15
C PHE A 193 -2.65 14.03 -6.97
N LEU A 194 -2.70 13.17 -5.94
CA LEU A 194 -1.81 13.29 -4.78
C LEU A 194 -0.34 13.06 -5.13
N ILE A 195 -0.05 12.14 -6.05
CA ILE A 195 1.30 11.93 -6.58
C ILE A 195 1.81 13.20 -7.26
N GLN A 196 1.01 13.79 -8.15
CA GLN A 196 1.35 15.03 -8.84
C GLN A 196 1.57 16.20 -7.87
N GLU A 197 0.70 16.33 -6.86
CA GLU A 197 0.84 17.35 -5.81
C GLU A 197 2.11 17.18 -4.98
N ALA A 198 2.41 15.95 -4.55
CA ALA A 198 3.63 15.67 -3.80
C ALA A 198 4.88 16.01 -4.63
N ILE A 199 4.87 15.65 -5.90
CA ILE A 199 5.98 15.94 -6.82
C ILE A 199 6.15 17.44 -7.05
N ALA A 200 5.06 18.17 -7.22
CA ALA A 200 5.08 19.61 -7.44
C ALA A 200 5.65 20.38 -6.23
N ARG A 201 5.55 19.82 -5.02
CA ARG A 201 6.06 20.42 -3.77
C ARG A 201 7.52 20.13 -3.47
N ARG A 202 8.17 19.28 -4.28
CA ARG A 202 9.57 18.90 -4.07
C ARG A 202 10.50 20.11 -4.18
N SER A 203 11.50 20.15 -3.31
CA SER A 203 12.59 21.13 -3.41
C SER A 203 13.71 20.69 -4.36
N HIS A 204 13.76 19.40 -4.70
CA HIS A 204 14.75 18.75 -5.56
C HIS A 204 14.10 17.81 -6.59
N ARG A 205 14.82 17.56 -7.69
CA ARG A 205 14.38 16.61 -8.73
C ARG A 205 14.62 15.17 -8.27
N VAL A 206 13.75 14.26 -8.71
CA VAL A 206 14.01 12.81 -8.59
C VAL A 206 15.18 12.49 -9.49
N GLN A 207 16.21 11.90 -8.93
CA GLN A 207 17.41 11.55 -9.65
C GLN A 207 17.10 10.39 -10.60
N GLN A 208 16.46 9.33 -10.13
CA GLN A 208 16.24 8.13 -10.95
C GLN A 208 14.87 7.53 -10.74
N VAL A 209 14.25 7.07 -11.83
CA VAL A 209 13.00 6.32 -11.79
C VAL A 209 13.18 4.98 -12.48
N TYR A 210 13.12 3.94 -11.68
CA TYR A 210 13.14 2.55 -12.11
C TYR A 210 11.72 2.05 -12.19
N PHE A 211 11.41 1.24 -13.20
CA PHE A 211 10.13 0.58 -13.26
C PHE A 211 10.24 -0.86 -13.75
N TYR A 212 9.36 -1.68 -13.21
CA TYR A 212 9.26 -3.09 -13.49
C TYR A 212 7.89 -3.37 -14.12
N ALA A 213 7.91 -3.71 -15.41
CA ALA A 213 6.73 -3.97 -16.22
C ALA A 213 6.85 -5.31 -16.97
N LYS A 214 5.74 -5.84 -17.47
CA LYS A 214 5.81 -6.92 -18.46
C LYS A 214 6.41 -6.37 -19.75
N ALA A 215 7.18 -7.19 -20.47
CA ALA A 215 7.90 -6.75 -21.67
C ALA A 215 7.00 -6.12 -22.74
N ASP A 216 5.76 -6.59 -22.88
CA ASP A 216 4.74 -6.07 -23.81
C ASP A 216 4.07 -4.78 -23.34
N SER A 217 4.33 -4.34 -22.10
CA SER A 217 3.71 -3.17 -21.47
C SER A 217 4.69 -2.03 -21.17
N GLU A 218 5.97 -2.19 -21.54
CA GLU A 218 7.06 -1.27 -21.17
C GLU A 218 6.78 0.17 -21.63
N ASP A 219 6.56 0.39 -22.94
CA ASP A 219 6.34 1.72 -23.50
C ASP A 219 5.09 2.41 -22.91
N THR A 220 4.03 1.63 -22.72
CA THR A 220 2.77 2.14 -22.15
C THR A 220 2.98 2.57 -20.70
N MET A 221 3.69 1.75 -19.90
CA MET A 221 4.01 2.09 -18.52
C MET A 221 4.91 3.33 -18.47
N ALA A 222 5.95 3.40 -19.31
CA ALA A 222 6.85 4.54 -19.37
C ALA A 222 6.12 5.85 -19.70
N LEU A 223 5.16 5.82 -20.64
CA LEU A 223 4.32 6.98 -20.95
C LEU A 223 3.43 7.39 -19.76
N LYS A 224 2.77 6.44 -19.11
CA LYS A 224 1.96 6.72 -17.91
C LYS A 224 2.77 7.29 -16.76
N LEU A 225 3.98 6.77 -16.54
CA LEU A 225 4.90 7.30 -15.54
C LEU A 225 5.36 8.72 -15.90
N LYS A 226 5.65 9.00 -17.16
CA LYS A 226 6.00 10.37 -17.60
C LYS A 226 4.85 11.35 -17.38
N ASP A 227 3.62 10.93 -17.66
CA ASP A 227 2.41 11.74 -17.45
C ASP A 227 2.15 11.99 -15.96
N THR A 228 2.28 10.95 -15.14
CA THR A 228 2.01 11.02 -13.70
C THR A 228 3.10 11.79 -12.95
N PHE A 229 4.39 11.53 -13.25
CA PHE A 229 5.51 12.08 -12.50
C PHE A 229 6.08 13.38 -13.09
N HIS A 230 5.53 13.85 -14.21
CA HIS A 230 5.90 15.04 -14.98
C HIS A 230 7.35 15.03 -15.54
N PRO A 231 7.58 15.40 -16.82
CA PRO A 231 8.90 15.32 -17.46
C PRO A 231 10.00 16.15 -16.81
N SER A 232 9.66 17.26 -16.14
CA SER A 232 10.64 18.16 -15.51
C SER A 232 11.32 17.59 -14.27
N VAL A 233 10.80 16.48 -13.74
CA VAL A 233 11.24 15.88 -12.47
C VAL A 233 12.12 14.66 -12.71
N LEU A 234 12.14 14.13 -13.93
CA LEU A 234 12.81 12.88 -14.26
C LEU A 234 14.13 13.13 -14.97
N SER A 235 15.25 12.72 -14.35
CA SER A 235 16.56 12.74 -15.00
C SER A 235 16.74 11.54 -15.94
N GLN A 236 15.94 11.48 -17.02
CA GLN A 236 16.05 10.64 -18.24
C GLN A 236 16.38 9.13 -18.18
N LYS A 237 16.77 8.51 -17.07
CA LYS A 237 17.08 7.08 -16.98
C LYS A 237 15.89 6.30 -16.48
N PHE A 238 14.96 6.07 -17.41
CA PHE A 238 14.02 4.96 -17.31
C PHE A 238 14.80 3.67 -17.59
N ALA A 239 15.20 2.96 -16.55
CA ALA A 239 15.88 1.69 -16.70
C ALA A 239 14.88 0.56 -16.46
N TYR A 240 14.53 -0.15 -17.53
CA TYR A 240 13.90 -1.45 -17.40
C TYR A 240 14.91 -2.43 -16.80
N LYS A 241 14.67 -2.88 -15.57
CA LYS A 241 15.41 -4.01 -15.01
C LYS A 241 14.72 -5.29 -15.50
N SER A 242 15.18 -5.81 -16.64
CA SER A 242 14.91 -7.21 -16.99
C SER A 242 15.55 -8.08 -15.91
N GLY A 243 14.84 -9.12 -15.46
CA GLY A 243 15.38 -10.06 -14.47
C GLY A 243 16.76 -10.52 -14.92
N ARG A 244 17.76 -10.45 -14.02
CA ARG A 244 19.09 -10.96 -14.34
C ARG A 244 18.93 -12.39 -14.84
N SER A 245 19.34 -12.64 -16.08
CA SER A 245 19.69 -13.98 -16.51
C SER A 245 20.88 -14.41 -15.64
N PHE A 246 20.60 -15.14 -14.57
CA PHE A 246 21.61 -15.86 -13.80
C PHE A 246 22.09 -17.08 -14.58
#